data_AF-A0A7V0YUE4-F1
#
_entry.id   AF-A0A7V0YUE4-F1
#
_cell.length_a   1.000
_cell.length_b   1.000
_cell.length_c   1.000
_cell.angle_alpha   90.00
_cell.angle_beta   90.00
_cell.angle_gamma   90.00
#
_symmetry.space_group_name_H-M   'P 1'
#
loop_
_entity.id
_entity.type
_entity.pdbx_description
1 polymer ?
#
loop_
_entity_poly.entity_id
_entity_poly.type
_entity_poly.pdbx_seq_one_letter_code
_entity_poly.pdbx_strand_id
1 'polypeptide(L)'
;MVETTTATNSSVKKKVLAGRKLYVPQMAYEGAKFICAAMRSVGIDATISPFSDERTLELGGRYTSGDECFPEKVTLGDFLKVTEQPDFDPSKTAFFMPSAGGPCRFGQYAGYAQMIMDELGYGDVLILSPTSTNSYDEVGENSRELIRTAWRAVVCSDIMRKLLLKTRPYEINKGDTEAEYERGIDEICAVLEIPNISHKKRMNLLLD
;
A
#
# COMPACT_ATOMS: atom_id res chain seq x y z
N MET A 1 7.14 -10.59 -49.38
CA MET A 1 7.24 -11.24 -48.06
C MET A 1 8.44 -10.61 -47.38
N VAL A 2 8.20 -9.60 -46.54
CA VAL A 2 9.25 -8.94 -45.76
C VAL A 2 9.18 -9.55 -44.37
N GLU A 3 10.14 -10.39 -44.03
CA GLU A 3 10.33 -10.89 -42.68
C GLU A 3 10.86 -9.74 -41.81
N THR A 4 9.99 -9.16 -40.99
CA THR A 4 10.38 -8.25 -39.92
C THR A 4 10.70 -9.07 -38.68
N THR A 5 11.96 -9.51 -38.60
CA THR A 5 12.57 -10.00 -37.37
C THR A 5 12.69 -8.83 -36.40
N THR A 6 11.76 -8.70 -35.45
CA THR A 6 11.92 -7.78 -34.30
C THR A 6 12.36 -8.59 -33.09
N ALA A 7 13.68 -8.68 -32.95
CA ALA A 7 14.30 -9.04 -31.69
C ALA A 7 14.12 -7.88 -30.71
N THR A 8 13.33 -8.08 -29.66
CA THR A 8 13.37 -7.26 -28.43
C THR A 8 13.92 -8.11 -27.30
N ASN A 9 15.24 -8.21 -27.29
CA ASN A 9 16.01 -8.75 -26.19
C ASN A 9 16.21 -7.63 -25.16
N SER A 10 15.27 -7.47 -24.23
CA SER A 10 15.49 -6.70 -23.00
C SER A 10 15.28 -7.63 -21.81
N SER A 11 16.37 -8.16 -21.28
CA SER A 11 16.40 -8.89 -20.02
C SER A 11 16.15 -7.92 -18.85
N VAL A 12 14.91 -7.44 -18.72
CA VAL A 12 14.47 -6.72 -17.52
C VAL A 12 14.56 -7.71 -16.37
N LYS A 13 15.56 -7.55 -15.50
CA LYS A 13 15.65 -8.34 -14.26
C LYS A 13 14.34 -8.14 -13.50
N LYS A 14 13.58 -9.22 -13.32
CA LYS A 14 12.34 -9.18 -12.53
C LYS A 14 12.71 -8.83 -11.10
N LYS A 15 12.37 -7.61 -10.65
CA LYS A 15 12.52 -7.18 -9.26
C LYS A 15 11.64 -8.08 -8.38
N VAL A 16 12.20 -8.59 -7.28
CA VAL A 16 11.48 -9.49 -6.35
C VAL A 16 11.20 -8.78 -5.04
N LEU A 17 10.08 -9.08 -4.39
CA LEU A 17 9.73 -8.44 -3.12
C LEU A 17 10.62 -8.90 -1.95
N ALA A 18 11.17 -10.11 -2.02
CA ALA A 18 12.01 -10.66 -0.96
C ALA A 18 13.21 -9.76 -0.64
N GLY A 19 13.42 -9.49 0.66
CA GLY A 19 14.48 -8.63 1.16
C GLY A 19 14.22 -7.13 1.04
N ARG A 20 12.99 -6.72 0.68
CA ARG A 20 12.58 -5.31 0.61
C ARG A 20 11.51 -4.99 1.65
N LYS A 21 11.57 -3.78 2.19
CA LYS A 21 10.52 -3.20 3.01
C LYS A 21 9.49 -2.54 2.11
N LEU A 22 8.23 -2.94 2.25
CA LEU A 22 7.11 -2.48 1.45
C LEU A 22 6.39 -1.33 2.15
N TYR A 23 6.35 -0.17 1.48
CA TYR A 23 5.65 1.02 1.95
C TYR A 23 4.26 1.11 1.29
N VAL A 24 3.22 1.16 2.11
CA VAL A 24 1.82 1.28 1.68
C VAL A 24 1.35 2.73 1.84
N PRO A 25 0.84 3.39 0.78
CA PRO A 25 0.36 4.76 0.87
C PRO A 25 -0.87 4.86 1.77
N GLN A 26 -0.95 5.95 2.53
CA GLN A 26 -2.01 6.18 3.51
C GLN A 26 -3.30 6.74 2.89
N MET A 27 -3.84 6.11 1.84
CA MET A 27 -5.12 6.55 1.23
C MET A 27 -6.27 6.50 2.23
N ALA A 28 -6.29 5.48 3.09
CA ALA A 28 -7.06 5.43 4.32
C ALA A 28 -6.13 4.91 5.42
N TYR A 29 -5.99 5.67 6.50
CA TYR A 29 -5.05 5.38 7.58
C TYR A 29 -5.20 3.96 8.15
N GLU A 30 -6.40 3.61 8.61
CA GLU A 30 -6.71 2.29 9.15
C GLU A 30 -6.61 1.19 8.09
N GLY A 31 -7.04 1.47 6.86
CA GLY A 31 -6.94 0.53 5.75
C GLY A 31 -5.49 0.19 5.42
N ALA A 32 -4.61 1.19 5.37
CA ALA A 32 -3.18 0.99 5.15
C ALA A 32 -2.54 0.19 6.28
N LYS A 33 -2.84 0.51 7.55
CA LYS A 33 -2.37 -0.26 8.72
C LYS A 33 -2.83 -1.73 8.65
N PHE A 34 -4.11 -1.98 8.37
CA PHE A 34 -4.66 -3.34 8.30
C PHE A 34 -4.11 -4.15 7.11
N ILE A 35 -3.88 -3.52 5.97
CA ILE A 35 -3.23 -4.17 4.83
C ILE A 35 -1.77 -4.51 5.14
N CYS A 36 -1.03 -3.63 5.83
CA CYS A 36 0.32 -3.94 6.27
C CYS A 36 0.33 -5.14 7.25
N ALA A 37 -0.60 -5.18 8.21
CA ALA A 37 -0.74 -6.32 9.12
C ALA A 37 -1.04 -7.62 8.36
N ALA A 38 -1.96 -7.58 7.39
CA ALA A 38 -2.25 -8.73 6.54
C ALA A 38 -1.03 -9.19 5.72
N MET A 39 -0.23 -8.26 5.19
CA MET A 39 1.01 -8.57 4.48
C MET A 39 2.07 -9.20 5.41
N ARG A 40 2.22 -8.69 6.63
CA ARG A 40 3.12 -9.28 7.64
C ARG A 40 2.71 -10.69 8.04
N SER A 41 1.42 -11.02 8.05
CA SER A 41 0.91 -12.37 8.33
C SER A 41 1.42 -13.45 7.35
N VAL A 42 1.84 -13.04 6.15
CA VAL A 42 2.42 -13.94 5.12
C VAL A 42 3.93 -13.72 4.94
N GLY A 43 4.59 -12.99 5.84
CA GLY A 43 6.04 -12.80 5.86
C GLY A 43 6.57 -11.63 5.03
N ILE A 44 5.71 -10.71 4.59
CA ILE A 44 6.13 -9.49 3.87
C ILE A 44 6.38 -8.39 4.90
N ASP A 45 7.60 -7.85 4.93
CA ASP A 45 7.93 -6.66 5.74
C ASP A 45 7.22 -5.44 5.17
N ALA A 46 6.06 -5.08 5.74
CA ALA A 46 5.21 -4.00 5.27
C ALA A 46 4.96 -2.96 6.36
N THR A 47 5.05 -1.68 5.99
CA THR A 47 4.71 -0.53 6.81
C THR A 47 3.93 0.51 6.00
N ILE A 48 3.21 1.39 6.68
CA ILE A 48 2.63 2.57 6.03
C ILE A 48 3.73 3.56 5.64
N SER A 49 3.51 4.33 4.57
CA SER A 49 4.32 5.50 4.22
C SER A 49 4.24 6.57 5.32
N PRO A 50 5.16 7.55 5.39
CA PRO A 50 5.05 8.69 6.30
C PRO A 50 3.69 9.41 6.14
N PHE A 51 3.23 10.09 7.19
CA PHE A 51 2.03 10.90 7.12
C PHE A 51 2.19 12.01 6.10
N SER A 52 1.12 12.25 5.33
CA SER A 52 1.07 13.34 4.38
C SER A 52 1.06 14.68 5.11
N ASP A 53 1.96 15.58 4.71
CA ASP A 53 2.09 16.93 5.26
C ASP A 53 2.45 17.93 4.16
N GLU A 54 2.82 19.16 4.52
CA GLU A 54 3.24 20.17 3.55
C GLU A 54 4.42 19.71 2.70
N ARG A 55 5.35 18.92 3.27
CA ARG A 55 6.49 18.35 2.55
C ARG A 55 6.03 17.35 1.48
N THR A 56 5.02 16.54 1.77
CA THR A 56 4.38 15.66 0.76
C THR A 56 3.88 16.47 -0.43
N LEU A 57 3.19 17.60 -0.18
CA LEU A 57 2.64 18.43 -1.24
C LEU A 57 3.71 19.15 -2.06
N GLU A 58 4.80 19.57 -1.42
CA GLU A 58 5.95 20.17 -2.08
C GLU A 58 6.65 19.14 -2.99
N LEU A 59 6.96 17.96 -2.46
CA LEU A 59 7.64 16.90 -3.19
C LEU A 59 6.79 16.41 -4.37
N GLY A 60 5.53 16.03 -4.13
CA GLY A 60 4.63 15.62 -5.21
C GLY A 60 4.47 16.72 -6.25
N GLY A 61 4.30 17.97 -5.79
CA GLY A 61 4.13 19.14 -6.66
C GLY A 61 5.33 19.47 -7.54
N ARG A 62 6.54 19.06 -7.13
CA ARG A 62 7.76 19.24 -7.92
C ARG A 62 7.82 18.36 -9.16
N TYR A 63 7.17 17.20 -9.11
CA TYR A 63 7.23 16.19 -10.19
C TYR A 63 5.92 16.07 -10.96
N THR A 64 4.80 16.57 -10.43
CA THR A 64 3.50 16.64 -11.13
C THR A 64 3.30 17.92 -11.93
N SER A 65 2.64 17.86 -13.09
CA SER A 65 2.29 19.05 -13.89
C SER A 65 0.98 19.73 -13.44
N GLY A 66 0.15 19.01 -12.69
CA GLY A 66 -1.21 19.44 -12.33
C GLY A 66 -2.30 18.88 -13.24
N ASP A 67 -1.93 18.15 -14.29
CA ASP A 67 -2.87 17.33 -15.06
C ASP A 67 -3.24 16.04 -14.31
N GLU A 68 -2.39 15.60 -13.38
CA GLU A 68 -2.64 14.45 -12.52
C GLU A 68 -3.73 14.75 -11.48
N CYS A 69 -4.47 13.72 -11.07
CA CYS A 69 -5.44 13.90 -9.98
C CYS A 69 -4.70 14.17 -8.65
N PHE A 70 -5.31 14.96 -7.77
CA PHE A 70 -4.70 15.28 -6.48
C PHE A 70 -4.19 14.07 -5.66
N PRO A 71 -4.88 12.91 -5.63
CA PRO A 71 -4.36 11.73 -4.95
C PRO A 71 -2.99 11.27 -5.47
N GLU A 72 -2.71 11.39 -6.77
CA GLU A 72 -1.40 11.02 -7.32
C GLU A 72 -0.28 11.88 -6.74
N LYS A 73 -0.53 13.19 -6.68
CA LYS A 73 0.41 14.14 -6.08
C LYS A 73 0.71 13.78 -4.63
N VAL A 74 -0.31 13.39 -3.86
CA VAL A 74 -0.14 12.99 -2.46
C VAL A 74 0.63 11.67 -2.36
N THR A 75 0.24 10.64 -3.10
CA THR A 75 0.89 9.32 -3.01
C THR A 75 2.33 9.33 -3.51
N LEU A 76 2.62 10.05 -4.59
CA LEU A 76 3.98 10.25 -5.06
C LEU A 76 4.81 11.02 -4.03
N GLY A 77 4.25 12.09 -3.46
CA GLY A 77 4.91 12.86 -2.40
C GLY A 77 5.27 12.00 -1.18
N ASP A 78 4.37 11.12 -0.74
CA ASP A 78 4.61 10.23 0.39
C ASP A 78 5.72 9.20 0.09
N PHE A 79 5.79 8.69 -1.15
CA PHE A 79 6.89 7.83 -1.59
C PHE A 79 8.21 8.60 -1.65
N LEU A 80 8.21 9.83 -2.16
CA LEU A 80 9.39 10.67 -2.19
C LEU A 80 9.91 10.98 -0.78
N LYS A 81 9.03 11.17 0.21
CA LYS A 81 9.46 11.31 1.62
C LYS A 81 10.20 10.08 2.15
N VAL A 82 9.85 8.88 1.69
CA VAL A 82 10.62 7.67 2.03
C VAL A 82 12.03 7.75 1.45
N THR A 83 12.18 8.30 0.24
CA THR A 83 13.51 8.47 -0.39
C THR A 83 14.41 9.49 0.32
N GLU A 84 13.84 10.36 1.15
CA GLU A 84 14.59 11.35 1.96
C GLU A 84 15.04 10.78 3.32
N GLN A 85 14.64 9.55 3.67
CA GLN A 85 15.03 8.95 4.95
C GLN A 85 16.52 8.58 4.97
N PRO A 86 17.23 8.74 6.11
CA PRO A 86 18.66 8.46 6.19
C PRO A 86 19.05 7.01 5.87
N ASP A 87 18.13 6.07 6.07
CA ASP A 87 18.28 4.63 5.84
C ASP A 87 17.71 4.16 4.49
N PHE A 88 17.34 5.09 3.61
CA PHE A 88 16.81 4.76 2.29
C PHE A 88 17.84 4.04 1.42
N ASP A 89 17.47 2.85 0.96
CA ASP A 89 18.21 2.04 0.01
C ASP A 89 17.24 1.59 -1.09
N PRO A 90 17.41 2.07 -2.34
CA PRO A 90 16.56 1.67 -3.47
C PRO A 90 16.44 0.16 -3.64
N SER A 91 17.51 -0.60 -3.39
CA SER A 91 17.53 -2.05 -3.56
C SER A 91 16.75 -2.81 -2.49
N LYS A 92 16.48 -2.17 -1.35
CA LYS A 92 15.73 -2.71 -0.20
C LYS A 92 14.36 -2.05 -0.02
N THR A 93 13.95 -1.19 -0.94
CA THR A 93 12.68 -0.46 -0.83
C THR A 93 11.70 -0.95 -1.89
N ALA A 94 10.45 -1.14 -1.47
CA ALA A 94 9.32 -1.36 -2.35
C ALA A 94 8.18 -0.41 -2.01
N PHE A 95 7.44 0.04 -3.02
CA PHE A 95 6.23 0.84 -2.88
C PHE A 95 5.02 0.04 -3.34
N PHE A 96 3.95 0.04 -2.56
CA PHE A 96 2.69 -0.59 -2.92
C PHE A 96 1.79 0.42 -3.65
N MET A 97 1.53 0.18 -4.93
CA MET A 97 0.62 1.02 -5.72
C MET A 97 -0.22 0.11 -6.61
N PRO A 98 -1.37 -0.41 -6.13
CA PRO A 98 -2.17 -1.34 -6.90
C PRO A 98 -2.76 -0.64 -8.12
N SER A 99 -2.93 -1.40 -9.21
CA SER A 99 -3.49 -0.88 -10.45
C SER A 99 -4.90 -1.40 -10.67
N ALA A 100 -5.83 -0.50 -11.00
CA ALA A 100 -7.20 -0.85 -11.35
C ALA A 100 -7.51 -0.48 -12.80
N GLY A 101 -8.30 -1.31 -13.47
CA GLY A 101 -8.89 -0.98 -14.76
C GLY A 101 -10.09 -0.04 -14.59
N GLY A 102 -10.27 0.89 -15.52
CA GLY A 102 -11.41 1.81 -15.53
C GLY A 102 -11.06 3.17 -16.13
N PRO A 103 -12.02 4.11 -16.15
CA PRO A 103 -11.78 5.47 -16.66
C PRO A 103 -10.90 6.32 -15.72
N CYS A 104 -10.66 5.84 -14.50
CA CYS A 104 -9.83 6.51 -13.52
C CYS A 104 -8.35 6.43 -13.91
N ARG A 105 -7.60 7.53 -13.77
CA ARG A 105 -6.14 7.57 -14.01
C ARG A 105 -5.34 6.75 -12.98
N PHE A 106 -5.99 6.18 -11.97
CA PHE A 106 -5.36 5.36 -10.93
C PHE A 106 -4.50 4.22 -11.48
N GLY A 107 -4.90 3.57 -12.57
CA GLY A 107 -4.10 2.53 -13.23
C GLY A 107 -2.77 3.03 -13.82
N GLN A 108 -2.52 4.35 -13.87
CA GLN A 108 -1.27 4.94 -14.34
C GLN A 108 -0.31 5.29 -13.20
N TYR A 109 -0.77 5.28 -11.93
CA TYR A 109 0.01 5.79 -10.79
C TYR A 109 1.29 4.98 -10.58
N ALA A 110 1.22 3.66 -10.72
CA ALA A 110 2.39 2.79 -10.58
C ALA A 110 3.44 3.06 -11.68
N GLY A 111 3.00 3.25 -12.92
CA GLY A 111 3.90 3.55 -14.04
C GLY A 111 4.54 4.92 -13.90
N TYR A 112 3.75 5.92 -13.50
CA TYR A 112 4.23 7.27 -13.26
C TYR A 112 5.22 7.34 -12.11
N ALA A 113 4.91 6.72 -10.97
CA ALA A 113 5.84 6.60 -9.86
C ALA A 113 7.15 5.90 -10.27
N GLN A 114 7.10 4.85 -11.12
CA GLN A 114 8.31 4.17 -11.59
C GLN A 114 9.17 5.10 -12.46
N MET A 115 8.54 5.84 -13.37
CA MET A 115 9.21 6.82 -14.22
C MET A 115 9.94 7.87 -13.38
N ILE A 116 9.28 8.46 -12.38
CA ILE A 116 9.90 9.45 -11.49
C ILE A 116 11.04 8.83 -10.67
N MET A 117 10.88 7.61 -10.15
CA MET A 117 11.96 6.93 -9.42
C MET A 117 13.17 6.66 -10.32
N ASP A 118 12.96 6.28 -11.58
CA ASP A 118 14.03 6.07 -12.55
C ASP A 118 14.77 7.39 -12.88
N GLU A 119 14.03 8.48 -13.09
CA GLU A 119 14.60 9.81 -13.34
C GLU A 119 15.46 10.34 -12.17
N LEU A 120 15.09 9.98 -10.93
CA LEU A 120 15.84 10.32 -9.73
C LEU A 120 17.04 9.40 -9.45
N GLY A 121 17.27 8.39 -10.30
CA GLY A 121 18.34 7.41 -10.12
C GLY A 121 18.00 6.30 -9.11
N TYR A 122 16.74 6.17 -8.71
CA TYR A 122 16.23 5.14 -7.80
C TYR A 122 15.62 3.94 -8.53
N GLY A 123 16.14 3.62 -9.72
CA GLY A 123 15.58 2.58 -10.58
C GLY A 123 15.62 1.15 -10.00
N ASP A 124 16.27 0.91 -8.86
CA ASP A 124 16.23 -0.37 -8.15
C ASP A 124 15.00 -0.52 -7.22
N VAL A 125 14.29 0.57 -6.92
CA VAL A 125 13.04 0.55 -6.15
C VAL A 125 12.03 -0.33 -6.86
N LEU A 126 11.37 -1.22 -6.12
CA LEU A 126 10.29 -2.05 -6.65
C LEU A 126 8.94 -1.33 -6.47
N ILE A 127 8.18 -1.13 -7.54
CA ILE A 127 6.77 -0.75 -7.41
C ILE A 127 5.91 -2.00 -7.57
N LEU A 128 5.37 -2.47 -6.45
CA LEU A 128 4.47 -3.61 -6.40
C LEU A 128 3.07 -3.14 -6.80
N SER A 129 2.66 -3.49 -8.03
CA SER A 129 1.38 -3.07 -8.62
C SER A 129 0.52 -4.28 -9.00
N PRO A 130 -0.04 -5.01 -8.01
CA PRO A 130 -0.90 -6.12 -8.33
C PRO A 130 -2.15 -5.62 -9.04
N THR A 131 -2.66 -6.44 -9.96
CA THR A 131 -3.89 -6.16 -10.70
C THR A 131 -4.94 -7.21 -10.35
N SER A 132 -6.22 -6.85 -10.38
CA SER A 132 -7.32 -7.82 -10.20
C SER A 132 -7.31 -8.94 -11.26
N THR A 133 -6.57 -8.74 -12.35
CA THR A 133 -6.47 -9.66 -13.49
C THR A 133 -5.43 -10.77 -13.29
N ASN A 134 -4.43 -10.59 -12.40
CA ASN A 134 -3.35 -11.56 -12.18
C ASN A 134 -3.44 -12.33 -10.86
N SER A 135 -4.61 -12.31 -10.20
CA SER A 135 -4.87 -13.00 -8.92
C SER A 135 -3.83 -12.75 -7.81
N TYR A 136 -3.06 -11.66 -7.88
CA TYR A 136 -1.97 -11.36 -6.94
C TYR A 136 -0.87 -12.45 -6.90
N ASP A 137 -0.63 -13.16 -8.00
CA ASP A 137 0.40 -14.22 -8.10
C ASP A 137 1.82 -13.72 -7.77
N GLU A 138 2.06 -12.42 -7.91
CA GLU A 138 3.30 -11.74 -7.55
C GLU A 138 3.58 -11.74 -6.04
N VAL A 139 2.57 -12.08 -5.21
CA VAL A 139 2.69 -12.14 -3.75
C VAL A 139 3.11 -13.53 -3.24
N GLY A 140 3.36 -14.49 -4.13
CA GLY A 140 3.92 -15.80 -3.80
C GLY A 140 2.88 -16.85 -3.39
N GLU A 141 3.35 -18.00 -2.86
CA GLU A 141 2.54 -19.20 -2.58
C GLU A 141 1.37 -18.97 -1.60
N ASN A 142 1.46 -17.93 -0.77
CA ASN A 142 0.44 -17.56 0.22
C ASN A 142 -0.61 -16.56 -0.30
N SER A 143 -0.64 -16.27 -1.62
CA SER A 143 -1.53 -15.26 -2.23
C SER A 143 -3.00 -15.43 -1.84
N ARG A 144 -3.51 -16.68 -1.82
CA ARG A 144 -4.91 -16.97 -1.43
C ARG A 144 -5.22 -16.66 0.02
N GLU A 145 -4.28 -16.92 0.94
CA GLU A 145 -4.46 -16.56 2.35
C GLU A 145 -4.41 -15.05 2.53
N LEU A 146 -3.46 -14.40 1.87
CA LEU A 146 -3.33 -12.95 1.90
C LEU A 146 -4.61 -12.29 1.39
N ILE A 147 -5.13 -12.68 0.22
CA ILE A 147 -6.34 -12.07 -0.36
C ILE A 147 -7.53 -12.15 0.61
N ARG A 148 -7.73 -13.29 1.28
CA ARG A 148 -8.82 -13.43 2.27
C ARG A 148 -8.61 -12.55 3.49
N THR A 149 -7.36 -12.44 3.96
CA THR A 149 -7.01 -11.62 5.12
C THR A 149 -7.10 -10.13 4.79
N ALA A 150 -6.62 -9.73 3.61
CA ALA A 150 -6.72 -8.39 3.06
C ALA A 150 -8.19 -7.98 2.82
N TRP A 151 -9.05 -8.89 2.36
CA TRP A 151 -10.48 -8.61 2.27
C TRP A 151 -11.10 -8.27 3.62
N ARG A 152 -10.72 -9.02 4.67
CA ARG A 152 -11.16 -8.72 6.04
C ARG A 152 -10.59 -7.39 6.52
N ALA A 153 -9.33 -7.10 6.24
CA ALA A 153 -8.72 -5.80 6.51
C ALA A 153 -9.54 -4.65 5.91
N VAL A 154 -9.98 -4.77 4.66
CA VAL A 154 -10.84 -3.76 4.00
C VAL A 154 -12.19 -3.62 4.70
N VAL A 155 -12.85 -4.73 5.04
CA VAL A 155 -14.13 -4.69 5.75
C VAL A 155 -13.99 -4.08 7.16
N CYS A 156 -12.97 -4.48 7.92
CA CYS A 156 -12.66 -3.91 9.22
C CYS A 156 -12.36 -2.41 9.13
N SER A 157 -11.63 -1.97 8.10
CA SER A 157 -11.34 -0.55 7.84
C SER A 157 -12.63 0.25 7.67
N ASP A 158 -13.56 -0.20 6.83
CA ASP A 158 -14.83 0.48 6.58
C ASP A 158 -15.70 0.53 7.85
N ILE A 159 -15.76 -0.56 8.62
CA ILE A 159 -16.49 -0.60 9.90
C ILE A 159 -15.88 0.40 10.89
N MET A 160 -14.56 0.35 11.11
CA MET A 160 -13.87 1.22 12.06
C MET A 160 -14.04 2.70 11.68
N ARG A 161 -13.93 3.03 10.39
CA ARG A 161 -14.16 4.39 9.91
C ARG A 161 -15.60 4.86 10.17
N LYS A 162 -16.59 3.99 9.93
CA LYS A 162 -18.00 4.30 10.19
C LYS A 162 -18.27 4.51 11.68
N LEU A 163 -17.71 3.67 12.55
CA LEU A 163 -17.84 3.80 14.00
C LEU A 163 -17.23 5.11 14.50
N LEU A 164 -16.03 5.45 14.02
CA LEU A 164 -15.35 6.70 14.32
C LEU A 164 -16.21 7.91 13.94
N LEU A 165 -16.62 7.99 12.66
CA LEU A 165 -17.38 9.13 12.14
C LEU A 165 -18.79 9.24 12.72
N LYS A 166 -19.39 8.12 13.14
CA LYS A 166 -20.68 8.08 13.80
C LYS A 166 -20.61 8.58 15.25
N THR A 167 -19.50 8.31 15.95
CA THR A 167 -19.40 8.53 17.40
C THR A 167 -18.73 9.86 17.74
N ARG A 168 -17.69 10.26 17.00
CA ARG A 168 -16.89 11.46 17.26
C ARG A 168 -17.71 12.75 17.44
N PRO A 169 -18.80 13.01 16.67
CA PRO A 169 -19.62 14.21 16.86
C PRO A 169 -20.43 14.25 18.18
N TYR A 170 -20.62 13.10 18.83
CA TYR A 170 -21.43 12.94 20.04
C TYR A 170 -20.58 12.61 21.28
N GLU A 171 -19.24 12.68 21.17
CA GLU A 171 -18.36 12.36 22.28
C GLU A 171 -18.51 13.38 23.42
N ILE A 172 -18.52 12.88 24.66
CA ILE A 172 -18.68 13.73 25.84
C ILE A 172 -17.36 14.43 26.15
N ASN A 173 -16.26 13.68 26.19
CA ASN A 173 -14.92 14.24 26.32
C ASN A 173 -14.22 14.18 24.96
N LYS A 174 -13.68 15.32 24.55
CA LYS A 174 -12.99 15.45 23.27
C LYS A 174 -11.80 14.50 23.19
N GLY A 175 -11.75 13.66 22.17
CA GLY A 175 -10.66 12.71 21.93
C GLY A 175 -10.88 11.30 22.47
N ASP A 176 -11.92 11.05 23.28
CA ASP A 176 -12.25 9.69 23.76
C ASP A 176 -12.50 8.75 22.58
N THR A 177 -13.23 9.22 21.56
CA THR A 177 -13.51 8.40 20.36
C THR A 177 -12.24 8.07 19.60
N GLU A 178 -11.28 9.01 19.54
CA GLU A 178 -10.02 8.80 18.83
C GLU A 178 -9.15 7.76 19.54
N ALA A 179 -9.07 7.87 20.88
CA ALA A 179 -8.31 6.92 21.68
C ALA A 179 -8.85 5.49 21.53
N GLU A 180 -10.18 5.33 21.55
CA GLU A 180 -10.83 4.03 21.34
C GLU A 180 -10.66 3.52 19.90
N TYR A 181 -10.66 4.42 18.91
CA TYR A 181 -10.41 4.08 17.51
C TYR A 181 -8.99 3.57 17.28
N GLU A 182 -7.96 4.25 17.82
CA GLU A 182 -6.57 3.78 17.74
C GLU A 182 -6.39 2.45 18.47
N ARG A 183 -7.00 2.28 19.65
CA ARG A 183 -6.97 0.99 20.36
C ARG A 183 -7.56 -0.14 19.51
N GLY A 184 -8.72 0.09 18.92
CA GLY A 184 -9.36 -0.90 18.05
C GLY A 184 -8.55 -1.20 16.78
N ILE A 185 -7.85 -0.21 16.22
CA ILE A 185 -6.91 -0.43 15.13
C ILE A 185 -5.78 -1.37 15.56
N ASP A 186 -5.18 -1.12 16.72
CA ASP A 186 -4.04 -1.92 17.20
C ASP A 186 -4.46 -3.36 17.51
N GLU A 187 -5.63 -3.56 18.14
CA GLU A 187 -6.23 -4.88 18.40
C GLU A 187 -6.50 -5.65 17.10
N ILE A 188 -7.12 -5.00 16.10
CA ILE A 188 -7.40 -5.63 14.80
C ILE A 188 -6.08 -5.95 14.06
N CYS A 189 -5.10 -5.05 14.09
CA CYS A 189 -3.78 -5.30 13.50
C CYS A 189 -3.13 -6.54 14.13
N ALA A 190 -3.16 -6.66 15.47
CA ALA A 190 -2.59 -7.79 16.18
C ALA A 190 -3.21 -9.12 15.75
N VAL A 191 -4.52 -9.15 15.49
CA VAL A 191 -5.22 -10.35 15.00
C VAL A 191 -4.93 -10.65 13.52
N LEU A 192 -4.92 -9.62 12.67
CA LEU A 192 -4.67 -9.77 11.23
C LEU A 192 -3.24 -10.23 10.95
N GLU A 193 -2.28 -9.85 11.78
CA GLU A 193 -0.86 -10.15 11.64
C GLU A 193 -0.50 -11.60 12.04
N ILE A 194 -1.37 -12.32 12.76
CA ILE A 194 -1.07 -13.68 13.22
C ILE A 194 -0.83 -14.61 12.01
N PRO A 195 0.38 -15.19 11.88
CA PRO A 195 0.71 -16.10 10.78
C PRO A 195 0.14 -17.50 11.04
N ASN A 196 -0.06 -18.27 9.95
CA ASN A 196 -0.34 -19.71 10.00
C ASN A 196 -1.58 -20.12 10.83
N ILE A 197 -2.63 -19.29 10.86
CA ILE A 197 -3.91 -19.64 11.51
C ILE A 197 -5.01 -19.86 10.49
N SER A 198 -5.95 -20.75 10.81
CA SER A 198 -7.09 -21.01 9.93
C SER A 198 -7.98 -19.77 9.79
N HIS A 199 -8.59 -19.61 8.62
CA HIS A 199 -9.51 -18.50 8.36
C HIS A 199 -10.66 -18.42 9.38
N LYS A 200 -11.14 -19.57 9.88
CA LYS A 200 -12.19 -19.62 10.90
C LYS A 200 -11.69 -19.10 12.24
N LYS A 201 -10.49 -19.51 12.66
CA LYS A 201 -9.87 -19.03 13.90
C LYS A 201 -9.63 -17.53 13.85
N ARG A 202 -9.06 -17.02 12.75
CA ARG A 202 -8.84 -15.57 12.56
C ARG A 202 -10.16 -14.78 12.61
N MET A 203 -11.25 -15.32 12.06
CA MET A 203 -12.56 -14.66 12.11
C MET A 203 -13.11 -14.59 13.53
N ASN A 204 -13.01 -15.67 14.30
CA ASN A 204 -13.47 -15.68 15.70
C ASN A 204 -12.69 -14.66 16.54
N LEU A 205 -11.37 -14.60 16.37
CA LEU A 205 -10.53 -13.62 17.08
C LEU A 205 -10.83 -12.15 16.71
N LEU A 206 -11.45 -11.88 15.55
CA LEU A 206 -11.89 -10.53 15.17
C LEU A 206 -13.26 -10.17 15.77
N LEU A 207 -14.00 -11.17 16.28
CA LEU A 207 -15.33 -11.03 16.85
C LEU A 207 -15.34 -11.08 18.37
N ASP A 208 -14.33 -11.73 18.96
CA ASP A 208 -14.06 -11.79 20.39
C ASP A 208 -13.48 -10.46 20.90
#